data_AF-A0A937B0M5-F1
#
_entry.id   AF-A0A937B0M5-F1
#
_cell.length_a   1.000
_cell.length_b   1.000
_cell.length_c   1.000
_cell.angle_alpha   90.00
_cell.angle_beta   90.00
_cell.angle_gamma   90.00
#
_symmetry.space_group_name_H-M   'P 1'
#
loop_
_entity.id
_entity.type
_entity.pdbx_description
1 polymer ?
#
loop_
_entity_poly.entity_id
_entity_poly.type
_entity_poly.pdbx_seq_one_letter_code
_entity_poly.pdbx_strand_id
1 'polypeptide(L)'
;GKNNELRNNTTVDIRLDDAPEQLKDLRRSYTVNIAYQHMNDGDLAVEKNDMVKAMAEYNAAMQLFPNNLEMQFWTAITLANNKEVDKAIPLLKKIFNEDKNWKELARRLPAVNLLTVSEADLKRILSL
;
A
#
# COMPACT_ATOMS: atom_id res chain seq x y z
N GLY A 1 -44.99 9.56 -32.56
CA GLY A 1 -43.69 9.09 -33.07
C GLY A 1 -42.67 10.21 -32.95
N LYS A 2 -41.43 9.81 -32.61
CA LYS A 2 -40.19 10.61 -32.41
C LYS A 2 -40.10 11.30 -31.04
N ASN A 3 -39.31 10.76 -30.09
CA ASN A 3 -37.83 10.73 -29.98
C ASN A 3 -37.28 12.16 -29.80
N ASN A 4 -36.25 12.46 -29.04
CA ASN A 4 -35.51 11.89 -27.92
C ASN A 4 -34.57 13.06 -27.54
N GLU A 5 -34.34 13.29 -26.24
CA GLU A 5 -33.15 13.92 -25.62
C GLU A 5 -32.42 15.10 -26.26
N LEU A 6 -32.03 16.08 -25.45
CA LEU A 6 -30.65 16.59 -25.42
C LEU A 6 -30.41 17.20 -24.03
N ARG A 7 -29.82 16.40 -23.14
CA ARG A 7 -29.25 16.87 -21.87
C ARG A 7 -28.10 17.82 -22.19
N ASN A 8 -28.12 19.02 -21.61
CA ASN A 8 -27.06 20.01 -21.74
C ASN A 8 -25.72 19.42 -21.29
N ASN A 9 -24.92 19.05 -22.30
CA ASN A 9 -23.52 18.71 -22.17
C ASN A 9 -22.79 19.98 -21.73
N THR A 10 -22.47 20.08 -20.44
CA THR A 10 -21.61 21.16 -19.95
C THR A 10 -20.19 20.79 -20.37
N THR A 11 -19.77 21.29 -21.53
CA THR A 11 -18.39 21.23 -21.98
C THR A 11 -17.57 21.98 -20.93
N VAL A 12 -16.91 21.25 -20.04
CA VAL A 12 -15.92 21.80 -19.11
C VAL A 12 -14.77 22.28 -19.98
N ASP A 13 -14.78 23.57 -20.30
CA ASP A 13 -13.69 24.24 -21.01
C ASP A 13 -12.54 24.41 -20.00
N ILE A 14 -11.69 23.39 -19.89
CA ILE A 14 -10.53 23.36 -19.01
C ILE A 14 -9.53 24.36 -19.59
N ARG A 15 -9.49 25.57 -19.02
CA ARG A 15 -8.50 26.58 -19.39
C ARG A 15 -7.11 26.04 -19.11
N LEU A 16 -6.34 25.86 -20.19
CA LEU A 16 -5.03 25.21 -20.23
C LEU A 16 -3.91 26.02 -19.53
N ASP A 17 -4.22 27.20 -18.99
CA ASP A 17 -3.22 28.13 -18.46
C ASP A 17 -2.77 27.79 -17.02
N ASP A 18 -3.56 27.02 -16.26
CA ASP A 18 -3.20 26.46 -14.95
C ASP A 18 -2.69 25.00 -15.04
N ALA A 19 -2.52 24.48 -16.27
CA ALA A 19 -2.22 23.08 -16.54
C ALA A 19 -0.90 22.53 -15.98
N PRO A 20 0.20 23.29 -15.78
CA PRO A 20 1.45 22.68 -15.32
C PRO A 20 1.38 22.11 -13.90
N GLU A 21 0.68 22.78 -12.97
CA GLU A 21 0.51 22.28 -11.60
C GLU A 21 -0.56 21.18 -11.53
N GLN A 22 -1.68 21.35 -12.23
CA GLN A 22 -2.73 20.32 -12.30
C GLN A 22 -2.23 19.01 -12.92
N LEU A 23 -1.37 19.08 -13.94
CA LEU A 23 -0.76 17.88 -14.55
C LEU A 23 0.30 17.23 -13.64
N LYS A 24 1.00 18.01 -12.80
CA LYS A 24 1.91 17.48 -11.77
C LYS A 24 1.13 16.75 -10.68
N ASP A 25 0.04 17.34 -10.20
CA ASP A 25 -0.83 16.75 -9.18
C ASP A 25 -1.55 15.51 -9.70
N LEU A 26 -1.98 15.52 -10.96
CA LEU A 26 -2.55 14.35 -11.63
C LEU A 26 -1.51 13.24 -11.80
N ARG A 27 -0.28 13.57 -12.20
CA ARG A 27 0.82 12.58 -12.30
C ARG A 27 1.15 11.98 -10.95
N ARG A 28 1.26 12.79 -9.90
CA ARG A 28 1.51 12.31 -8.53
C ARG A 28 0.39 11.40 -8.06
N SER A 29 -0.87 11.81 -8.23
CA SER A 29 -2.03 11.01 -7.86
C SER A 29 -2.09 9.70 -8.65
N TYR A 30 -1.78 9.74 -9.94
CA TYR A 30 -1.70 8.55 -10.77
C TYR A 30 -0.61 7.59 -10.28
N THR A 31 0.60 8.08 -9.98
CA THR A 31 1.67 7.24 -9.45
C THR A 31 1.29 6.59 -8.11
N VAL A 32 0.63 7.33 -7.21
CA VAL A 32 0.11 6.78 -5.94
C VAL A 32 -0.89 5.64 -6.20
N ASN A 33 -1.84 5.84 -7.12
CA ASN A 33 -2.80 4.81 -7.49
C ASN A 33 -2.12 3.54 -8.04
N ILE A 34 -1.10 3.69 -8.89
CA ILE A 34 -0.34 2.54 -9.43
C ILE A 34 0.39 1.79 -8.30
N ALA A 35 0.98 2.48 -7.34
CA ALA A 35 1.63 1.80 -6.21
C ALA A 35 0.64 1.02 -5.34
N TYR A 36 -0.54 1.59 -5.06
CA TYR A 36 -1.59 0.85 -4.35
C TYR A 36 -2.16 -0.31 -5.16
N GLN A 37 -2.24 -0.18 -6.49
CA GLN A 37 -2.62 -1.29 -7.36
C GLN A 37 -1.65 -2.45 -7.22
N HIS A 38 -0.34 -2.19 -7.25
CA HIS A 38 0.68 -3.20 -6.98
C HIS A 38 0.54 -3.81 -5.57
N MET A 39 0.24 -3.02 -4.54
CA MET A 39 -0.01 -3.59 -3.20
C MET A 39 -1.20 -4.55 -3.19
N ASN A 40 -2.32 -4.15 -3.80
CA ASN A 40 -3.52 -4.98 -3.89
C ASN A 40 -3.28 -6.26 -4.71
N ASP A 41 -2.55 -6.16 -5.82
CA ASP A 41 -2.18 -7.32 -6.65
C ASP A 41 -1.22 -8.26 -5.91
N GLY A 42 -0.35 -7.70 -5.06
CA GLY A 42 0.49 -8.44 -4.15
C GLY A 42 -0.32 -9.23 -3.12
N ASP A 43 -1.26 -8.57 -2.43
CA ASP A 43 -2.16 -9.20 -1.46
C ASP A 43 -3.00 -10.32 -2.10
N LEU A 44 -3.53 -10.09 -3.31
CA LEU A 44 -4.25 -11.10 -4.08
C LEU A 44 -3.38 -12.31 -4.44
N ALA A 45 -2.08 -12.09 -4.69
CA ALA A 45 -1.14 -13.18 -4.94
C ALA A 45 -0.85 -13.97 -3.66
N VAL A 46 -0.76 -13.32 -2.50
CA VAL A 46 -0.66 -13.98 -1.18
C VAL A 46 -1.86 -14.86 -0.91
N GLU A 47 -3.09 -14.37 -1.16
CA GLU A 47 -4.32 -15.17 -1.04
C GLU A 47 -4.29 -16.45 -1.91
N LYS A 48 -3.61 -16.37 -3.06
CA LYS A 48 -3.42 -17.49 -3.99
C LYS A 48 -2.19 -18.35 -3.68
N ASN A 49 -1.49 -18.09 -2.58
CA ASN A 49 -0.22 -18.71 -2.20
C ASN A 49 0.92 -18.52 -3.24
N ASP A 50 0.83 -17.51 -4.10
CA ASP A 50 1.87 -17.16 -5.08
C ASP A 50 2.79 -16.08 -4.50
N MET A 51 3.70 -16.51 -3.62
CA MET A 51 4.62 -15.60 -2.96
C MET A 51 5.67 -14.99 -3.88
N VAL A 52 5.98 -15.64 -5.00
CA VAL A 52 6.91 -15.08 -5.99
C VAL A 52 6.28 -13.86 -6.63
N LYS A 53 5.02 -13.98 -7.08
CA LYS A 53 4.28 -12.85 -7.63
C LYS A 53 4.05 -11.77 -6.58
N ALA A 54 3.62 -12.13 -5.37
CA ALA A 54 3.36 -11.17 -4.30
C ALA A 54 4.57 -10.26 -4.05
N MET A 55 5.76 -10.85 -3.93
CA MET A 55 6.99 -10.09 -3.72
C MET A 55 7.39 -9.23 -4.92
N ALA A 56 7.11 -9.67 -6.15
CA ALA A 56 7.34 -8.85 -7.34
C ALA A 56 6.45 -7.59 -7.32
N GLU A 57 5.17 -7.74 -6.99
CA GLU A 57 4.23 -6.62 -6.92
C GLU A 57 4.58 -5.65 -5.79
N TYR A 58 4.85 -6.14 -4.58
CA TYR A 58 5.28 -5.26 -3.48
C TYR A 58 6.58 -4.52 -3.79
N ASN A 59 7.54 -5.18 -4.46
CA ASN A 59 8.76 -4.52 -4.90
C ASN A 59 8.48 -3.41 -5.92
N ALA A 60 7.54 -3.62 -6.86
CA ALA A 60 7.13 -2.59 -7.81
C ALA A 60 6.51 -1.37 -7.09
N ALA A 61 5.63 -1.60 -6.09
CA ALA A 61 5.09 -0.53 -5.25
C ALA A 61 6.19 0.24 -4.50
N MET A 62 7.14 -0.48 -3.88
CA MET A 62 8.25 0.12 -3.14
C MET A 62 9.24 0.86 -4.05
N GLN A 63 9.40 0.47 -5.31
CA GLN A 63 10.22 1.22 -6.28
C GLN A 63 9.60 2.57 -6.65
N LEU A 64 8.26 2.65 -6.68
CA LEU A 64 7.55 3.91 -6.92
C LEU A 64 7.62 4.84 -5.70
N PHE A 65 7.59 4.29 -4.48
CA PHE A 65 7.65 5.05 -3.24
C PHE A 65 8.60 4.44 -2.18
N PRO A 66 9.93 4.51 -2.39
CA PRO A 66 10.91 3.81 -1.55
C PRO A 66 11.02 4.34 -0.12
N ASN A 67 10.51 5.55 0.11
CA ASN A 67 10.52 6.21 1.43
C ASN A 67 9.14 6.23 2.09
N ASN A 68 8.11 5.64 1.45
CA ASN A 68 6.79 5.58 2.05
C ASN A 68 6.78 4.46 3.12
N LEU A 69 6.78 4.87 4.38
CA LEU A 69 6.78 3.95 5.53
C LEU A 69 5.50 3.14 5.62
N GLU A 70 4.36 3.69 5.20
CA GLU A 70 3.08 2.99 5.23
C GLU A 70 3.09 1.78 4.29
N MET A 71 3.54 1.97 3.05
CA MET A 71 3.62 0.89 2.06
C MET A 71 4.61 -0.20 2.51
N GLN A 72 5.76 0.20 3.03
CA GLN A 72 6.75 -0.73 3.61
C GLN A 72 6.17 -1.48 4.82
N PHE A 73 5.42 -0.79 5.68
CA PHE A 73 4.81 -1.37 6.86
C PHE A 73 3.78 -2.43 6.51
N TRP A 74 2.82 -2.11 5.65
CA TRP A 74 1.81 -3.08 5.23
C TRP A 74 2.42 -4.28 4.52
N THR A 75 3.44 -4.08 3.68
CA THR A 75 4.20 -5.18 3.07
C THR A 75 4.81 -6.11 4.14
N ALA A 76 5.40 -5.53 5.19
CA ALA A 76 6.00 -6.31 6.27
C ALA A 76 4.94 -7.03 7.13
N ILE A 77 3.78 -6.42 7.37
CA ILE A 77 2.64 -7.07 8.04
C ILE A 77 2.14 -8.26 7.22
N THR A 78 1.97 -8.11 5.91
CA THR A 78 1.54 -9.21 5.04
C THR A 78 2.56 -10.36 5.04
N LEU A 79 3.86 -10.06 4.95
CA LEU A 79 4.92 -11.07 5.11
C LEU A 79 4.82 -11.81 6.44
N ALA A 80 4.63 -11.08 7.54
CA ALA A 80 4.51 -11.68 8.87
C ALA A 80 3.30 -12.61 8.95
N ASN A 81 2.13 -12.17 8.47
CA ASN A 81 0.90 -12.97 8.42
C ASN A 81 1.05 -14.23 7.55
N ASN A 82 1.84 -14.16 6.49
CA ASN A 82 2.14 -15.30 5.63
C ASN A 82 3.26 -16.22 6.17
N LYS A 83 3.55 -16.16 7.47
CA LYS A 83 4.57 -16.97 8.15
C LYS A 83 6.00 -16.69 7.68
N GLU A 84 6.23 -15.57 6.99
CA GLU A 84 7.55 -15.09 6.56
C GLU A 84 8.11 -14.03 7.51
N VAL A 85 7.94 -14.26 8.82
CA VAL A 85 8.30 -13.30 9.89
C VAL A 85 9.77 -12.89 9.83
N ASP A 86 10.67 -13.81 9.47
CA ASP A 86 12.10 -13.52 9.34
C ASP A 86 12.41 -12.50 8.23
N LYS A 87 11.58 -12.44 7.17
CA LYS A 87 11.67 -11.41 6.13
C LYS A 87 11.02 -10.09 6.55
N ALA A 88 9.97 -10.16 7.37
CA ALA A 88 9.30 -8.97 7.91
C ALA A 88 10.16 -8.22 8.92
N ILE A 89 10.91 -8.92 9.78
CA ILE A 89 11.74 -8.34 10.85
C ILE A 89 12.68 -7.22 10.39
N PRO A 90 13.54 -7.38 9.36
CA PRO A 90 14.44 -6.30 8.95
C PRO A 90 13.70 -5.07 8.43
N LEU A 91 12.55 -5.25 7.76
CA LEU A 91 11.70 -4.14 7.33
C LEU A 91 11.10 -3.42 8.53
N LEU A 92 10.46 -4.15 9.44
CA LEU A 92 9.84 -3.60 10.64
C LEU A 92 10.86 -2.89 11.54
N LYS A 93 12.07 -3.44 11.67
CA LYS A 93 13.15 -2.81 12.44
C LYS A 93 13.52 -1.44 11.86
N LYS A 94 13.66 -1.33 10.53
CA LYS A 94 13.91 -0.05 9.88
C LYS A 94 12.75 0.91 10.13
N ILE A 95 11.51 0.47 9.89
CA ILE A 95 10.30 1.30 10.04
C ILE A 95 10.15 1.82 11.48
N PHE A 96 10.35 0.96 12.49
CA PHE A 96 10.20 1.34 13.90
C PHE A 96 11.30 2.31 14.37
N ASN A 97 12.49 2.23 13.76
CA ASN A 97 13.56 3.18 14.01
C ASN A 97 13.27 4.57 13.41
N GLU A 98 12.66 4.61 12.23
CA GLU A 98 12.27 5.86 11.57
C GLU A 98 11.08 6.53 12.28
N ASP A 99 10.04 5.76 12.63
CA ASP A 99 8.89 6.27 13.39
C ASP A 99 8.30 5.19 14.32
N LYS A 100 8.36 5.47 15.63
CA LYS A 100 7.89 4.58 16.70
C LYS A 100 6.37 4.40 16.72
N ASN A 101 5.60 5.28 16.07
CA ASN A 101 4.15 5.14 15.96
C ASN A 101 3.76 3.84 15.22
N TRP A 102 4.58 3.39 14.26
CA TRP A 102 4.36 2.13 13.57
C TRP A 102 4.51 0.91 14.48
N LYS A 103 5.41 0.98 15.47
CA LYS A 103 5.55 -0.07 16.49
C LYS A 103 4.32 -0.13 17.38
N GLU A 104 3.79 1.02 17.78
CA GLU A 104 2.56 1.11 18.55
C GLU A 104 1.34 0.63 17.73
N LEU A 105 1.30 0.92 16.43
CA LEU A 105 0.28 0.37 15.54
C LEU A 105 0.38 -1.15 15.48
N ALA A 106 1.56 -1.71 15.21
CA ALA A 106 1.80 -3.16 15.17
C ALA A 106 1.34 -3.86 16.45
N ARG A 107 1.54 -3.24 17.62
CA ARG A 107 1.08 -3.75 18.92
C ARG A 107 -0.46 -3.88 18.99
N ARG A 108 -1.21 -3.02 18.28
CA ARG A 108 -2.68 -2.98 18.30
C ARG A 108 -3.33 -3.87 17.23
N LEU A 109 -2.63 -4.16 16.14
CA LEU A 109 -3.17 -4.94 15.01
C LEU A 109 -3.73 -6.33 15.37
N PRO A 110 -3.18 -7.09 16.33
CA PRO A 110 -3.76 -8.37 16.72
C PRO A 110 -5.21 -8.25 17.26
N ALA A 111 -5.54 -7.13 17.93
CA ALA A 111 -6.89 -6.92 18.47
C ALA A 111 -7.97 -6.74 17.38
N VAL A 112 -7.56 -6.46 16.14
CA VAL A 112 -8.45 -6.28 14.97
C VAL A 112 -8.16 -7.32 13.88
N ASN A 113 -7.42 -8.39 14.18
CA ASN A 113 -7.06 -9.47 13.26
C ASN A 113 -6.28 -9.03 12.00
N LEU A 114 -5.56 -7.90 12.06
CA LEU A 114 -4.72 -7.44 10.95
C LEU A 114 -3.26 -7.94 11.07
N LEU A 115 -2.85 -8.40 12.25
CA LEU A 115 -1.59 -9.08 12.48
C LEU A 115 -1.87 -10.39 13.22
N THR A 116 -1.75 -11.52 12.52
CA THR A 116 -2.22 -12.85 12.97
C THR A 116 -1.08 -13.82 13.23
N VAL A 117 0.10 -13.31 13.58
CA VAL A 117 1.28 -14.12 13.91
C VAL A 117 1.13 -14.82 15.27
N SER A 118 2.00 -15.81 15.52
CA SER A 118 2.08 -16.47 16.83
C SER A 118 2.44 -15.48 17.94
N GLU A 119 2.10 -15.79 19.20
CA GLU A 119 2.50 -14.94 20.34
C GLU A 119 4.03 -14.78 20.44
N ALA A 120 4.78 -15.84 20.10
CA ALA A 120 6.24 -15.81 20.07
C ALA A 120 6.76 -14.83 19.02
N ASP A 121 6.21 -14.87 17.81
CA ASP A 121 6.59 -13.96 16.73
C ASP A 121 6.14 -12.52 17.00
N LEU A 122 4.97 -12.33 17.60
CA LEU A 122 4.53 -11.01 18.03
C LEU A 122 5.52 -10.42 19.04
N LYS A 123 5.98 -11.20 20.03
CA LYS A 123 7.01 -10.76 20.98
C LYS A 123 8.32 -10.41 20.27
N ARG A 124 8.75 -11.22 19.29
CA ARG A 124 9.95 -10.93 18.48
C ARG A 124 9.81 -9.59 17.76
N ILE A 125 8.70 -9.36 17.07
CA ILE A 125 8.40 -8.11 16.35
C ILE A 125 8.39 -6.92 17.32
N LEU A 126 7.70 -7.03 18.45
CA LEU A 126 7.59 -5.93 19.41
C LEU A 126 8.87 -5.70 20.23
N SER A 127 9.86 -6.60 20.15
CA SER A 127 11.17 -6.43 20.79
C SER A 127 12.19 -5.67 19.94
N LEU A 128 11.91 -5.45 18.64
CA LEU A 128 12.76 -4.68 17.71
C LEU A 128 12.94 -3.23 18.16
#